data_AF-A0A919HQG7-F1
#
_entry.id   AF-A0A919HQG7-F1
#
_cell.length_a   1.000
_cell.length_b   1.000
_cell.length_c   1.000
_cell.angle_alpha   90.00
_cell.angle_beta   90.00
_cell.angle_gamma   90.00
#
_symmetry.space_group_name_H-M   'P 1'
#
loop_
_entity.id
_entity.type
_entity.pdbx_description
1 polymer ?
#
loop_
_entity_poly.entity_id
_entity_poly.type
_entity_poly.pdbx_seq_one_letter_code
_entity_poly.pdbx_strand_id
1 'polypeptide(L)'
;MRMLAGLLKPDEGRASVIGFDPLKDDSALHAVLGYMPQKFGLYEDLTVMENLTLYADLRSVTGEARKKIFDRLLEFTSLGPFTERLAGKLSGGMKQKLGLACTPVGDPKVLLLDEPGVGVDPISRRELWQMVHELAGDGMLILWSTSYLDEAEQCRDVLLMNEGKLLYR
;
A
#
# COMPACT_ATOMS: atom_id res chain seq x y z
N MET A 1 -6.88 -2.16 -10.47
CA MET A 1 -6.06 -1.20 -9.70
C MET A 1 -4.96 -0.51 -10.49
N ARG A 2 -4.10 -1.22 -11.22
CA ARG A 2 -2.98 -0.59 -11.97
C ARG A 2 -3.37 0.57 -12.87
N MET A 3 -4.55 0.51 -13.51
CA MET A 3 -5.10 1.63 -14.28
C MET A 3 -5.38 2.89 -13.44
N LEU A 4 -5.87 2.71 -12.21
CA LEU A 4 -6.10 3.83 -11.26
C LEU A 4 -4.78 4.42 -10.76
N ALA A 5 -3.72 3.62 -10.69
CA ALA A 5 -2.38 4.05 -10.30
C ALA A 5 -1.56 4.66 -11.46
N GLY A 6 -2.13 4.79 -12.66
CA GLY A 6 -1.40 5.30 -13.85
C GLY A 6 -0.45 4.30 -14.52
N LEU A 7 -0.33 3.08 -13.98
CA LEU A 7 0.64 2.07 -14.44
C LEU A 7 0.16 1.24 -15.64
N LEU A 8 -1.11 1.35 -16.02
CA LEU A 8 -1.69 0.64 -17.15
C LEU A 8 -2.69 1.53 -17.87
N LYS A 9 -2.57 1.62 -19.19
CA LYS A 9 -3.52 2.36 -20.02
C LYS A 9 -4.79 1.52 -20.25
N PRO A 10 -6.00 2.06 -20.01
CA PRO A 10 -7.24 1.40 -20.43
C PRO A 10 -7.35 1.38 -21.95
N ASP A 11 -7.82 0.26 -22.51
CA ASP A 11 -8.14 0.15 -23.94
C ASP A 11 -9.35 1.03 -24.29
N GLU A 12 -10.36 1.05 -23.41
CA GLU A 12 -11.58 1.84 -23.55
C GLU A 12 -12.02 2.43 -22.20
N GLY A 13 -12.86 3.46 -22.25
CA GLY A 13 -13.39 4.12 -21.05
C GLY A 13 -12.46 5.18 -20.46
N ARG A 14 -12.78 5.64 -19.24
CA ARG A 14 -12.03 6.66 -18.49
C ARG A 14 -12.04 6.34 -17.01
N ALA A 15 -10.95 6.70 -16.33
CA ALA A 15 -10.84 6.62 -14.88
C ALA A 15 -10.38 7.97 -14.34
N SER A 16 -10.84 8.30 -13.14
CA SER A 16 -10.38 9.47 -12.40
C SER A 16 -10.22 9.12 -10.94
N VAL A 17 -9.16 9.59 -10.30
CA VAL A 17 -8.89 9.39 -8.88
C VAL A 17 -8.83 10.76 -8.23
N ILE A 18 -9.78 11.05 -7.33
CA ILE A 18 -9.94 12.34 -6.65
C ILE A 18 -9.83 13.57 -7.58
N GLY A 19 -10.37 13.44 -8.79
CA GLY A 19 -10.39 14.51 -9.81
C GLY A 19 -9.22 14.50 -10.79
N PHE A 20 -8.20 13.66 -10.59
CA PHE A 20 -7.05 13.53 -11.49
C PHE A 20 -7.25 12.40 -12.51
N ASP A 21 -6.82 12.61 -13.75
CA ASP A 21 -6.73 11.62 -14.82
C ASP A 21 -5.39 10.87 -14.70
N PRO A 22 -5.37 9.55 -14.41
CA PRO A 22 -4.12 8.81 -14.20
C PRO A 22 -3.13 8.81 -15.36
N LEU A 23 -3.55 9.17 -16.58
CA LEU A 23 -2.66 9.23 -17.74
C LEU A 23 -2.12 10.63 -18.04
N LYS A 24 -2.76 11.69 -17.50
CA LYS A 24 -2.42 13.08 -17.81
C LYS A 24 -1.83 13.82 -16.61
N ASP A 25 -2.31 13.49 -15.42
CA ASP A 25 -1.98 14.17 -14.17
C ASP A 25 -1.02 13.34 -13.31
N ASP A 26 -0.14 12.56 -13.95
CA ASP A 26 0.72 11.54 -13.34
C ASP A 26 1.46 12.03 -12.07
N SER A 27 2.19 13.14 -12.18
CA SER A 27 2.93 13.72 -11.04
C SER A 27 2.01 14.18 -9.90
N ALA A 28 0.88 14.80 -10.22
CA ALA A 28 -0.06 15.28 -9.22
C ALA A 28 -0.78 14.12 -8.53
N LEU A 29 -1.15 13.08 -9.29
CA LEU A 29 -1.75 11.86 -8.78
C LEU A 29 -0.78 11.11 -7.86
N HIS A 30 0.47 10.93 -8.29
CA HIS A 30 1.48 10.25 -7.47
C HIS A 30 1.71 10.94 -6.13
N ALA A 31 1.66 12.28 -6.06
CA ALA A 31 1.81 13.01 -4.80
C ALA A 31 0.71 12.69 -3.77
N VAL A 32 -0.48 12.28 -4.21
CA VAL A 32 -1.66 12.05 -3.35
C VAL A 32 -2.10 10.59 -3.28
N LEU A 33 -1.39 9.69 -3.99
CA LEU A 33 -1.74 8.27 -4.10
C LEU A 33 -0.59 7.37 -3.64
N GLY A 34 -0.90 6.47 -2.71
CA GLY A 34 -0.07 5.32 -2.36
C GLY A 34 -0.57 4.07 -3.07
N TYR A 35 0.32 3.27 -3.64
CA TYR A 35 -0.02 2.00 -4.28
C TYR A 35 0.89 0.87 -3.80
N MET A 36 0.29 -0.18 -3.24
CA MET A 36 0.93 -1.42 -2.87
C MET A 36 0.52 -2.52 -3.86
N PRO A 37 1.37 -2.92 -4.81
CA PRO A 37 1.08 -4.05 -5.69
C PRO A 37 1.17 -5.39 -4.96
N GLN A 38 0.42 -6.40 -5.46
CA GLN A 38 0.42 -7.78 -4.94
C GLN A 38 1.83 -8.39 -4.84
N LYS A 39 2.65 -8.19 -5.87
CA LYS A 39 4.09 -8.49 -5.84
C LYS A 39 4.82 -7.20 -5.52
N PHE A 40 5.05 -6.99 -4.23
CA PHE A 40 5.69 -5.77 -3.76
C PHE A 40 7.17 -5.73 -4.16
N GLY A 41 7.59 -4.62 -4.78
CA GLY A 41 8.94 -4.42 -5.32
C GLY A 41 9.95 -4.01 -4.27
N LEU A 42 10.12 -4.81 -3.21
CA LEU A 42 11.21 -4.58 -2.25
C LEU A 42 12.54 -4.90 -2.92
N TYR A 43 13.53 -4.07 -2.60
CA TYR A 43 14.91 -4.38 -2.91
C TYR A 43 15.41 -5.36 -1.86
N GLU A 44 15.48 -6.63 -2.25
CA GLU A 44 15.77 -7.74 -1.34
C GLU A 44 17.21 -7.72 -0.78
N ASP A 45 18.09 -7.04 -1.49
CA ASP A 45 19.49 -6.75 -1.17
C ASP A 45 19.67 -5.50 -0.31
N LEU A 46 18.60 -4.73 -0.08
CA LEU A 46 18.57 -3.63 0.88
C LEU A 46 17.99 -4.09 2.21
N THR A 47 18.46 -3.49 3.30
CA THR A 47 17.88 -3.64 4.64
C THR A 47 16.48 -3.05 4.72
N VAL A 48 15.75 -3.37 5.79
CA VAL A 48 14.47 -2.73 6.13
C VAL A 48 14.59 -1.20 6.13
N MET A 49 15.63 -0.68 6.79
CA MET A 49 15.86 0.76 6.90
C MET A 49 16.23 1.38 5.55
N GLU A 50 17.04 0.71 4.74
CA GLU A 50 17.41 1.18 3.40
C GLU A 50 16.23 1.19 2.44
N ASN A 51 15.33 0.19 2.51
CA ASN A 51 14.08 0.22 1.74
C ASN A 51 13.22 1.44 2.16
N LEU A 52 12.97 1.63 3.46
CA LEU A 52 12.19 2.80 3.94
C LEU A 52 12.83 4.12 3.49
N THR A 53 14.15 4.21 3.59
CA THR A 53 14.97 5.33 3.13
C THR A 53 14.75 5.62 1.65
N LEU A 54 14.90 4.61 0.81
CA LEU A 54 14.74 4.74 -0.64
C LEU A 54 13.34 5.25 -1.00
N TYR A 55 12.29 4.66 -0.41
CA TYR A 55 10.91 5.08 -0.69
C TYR A 55 10.62 6.50 -0.17
N ALA A 56 11.20 6.90 0.96
CA ALA A 56 11.11 8.28 1.45
C ALA A 56 11.78 9.29 0.53
N ASP A 57 12.97 8.96 0.02
CA ASP A 57 13.71 9.85 -0.88
C ASP A 57 12.98 9.99 -2.23
N LEU A 58 12.43 8.90 -2.77
CA LEU A 58 11.57 8.93 -3.97
C LEU A 58 10.32 9.80 -3.78
N ARG A 59 9.84 9.93 -2.54
CA ARG A 59 8.68 10.75 -2.16
C ARG A 59 9.06 12.13 -1.62
N SER A 60 10.34 12.50 -1.69
CA SER A 60 10.87 13.77 -1.17
C SER A 60 10.58 14.01 0.33
N VAL A 61 10.41 12.94 1.11
CA VAL A 61 10.20 13.01 2.56
C VAL A 61 11.56 13.03 3.26
N THR A 62 11.96 14.21 3.75
CA THR A 62 13.31 14.44 4.30
C THR A 62 13.28 15.03 5.72
N GLY A 63 14.45 15.09 6.36
CA GLY A 63 14.63 15.78 7.65
C GLY A 63 13.87 15.17 8.82
N GLU A 64 13.36 16.02 9.71
CA GLU A 64 12.69 15.60 10.95
C GLU A 64 11.35 14.88 10.69
N ALA A 65 10.65 15.25 9.62
CA ALA A 65 9.42 14.59 9.19
C ALA A 65 9.66 13.12 8.86
N ARG A 66 10.76 12.82 8.16
CA ARG A 66 11.16 11.44 7.85
C ARG A 66 11.39 10.62 9.10
N LYS A 67 12.11 11.14 10.09
CA LYS A 67 12.39 10.43 11.34
C LYS A 67 11.09 10.05 12.08
N LYS A 68 10.17 11.01 12.23
CA LYS A 68 8.86 10.78 12.87
C LYS A 68 8.04 9.72 12.13
N ILE A 69 8.03 9.78 10.79
CA ILE A 69 7.35 8.79 9.96
C ILE A 69 7.99 7.41 10.14
N PHE A 70 9.31 7.30 10.15
CA PHE A 70 10.00 6.01 10.28
C PHE A 70 9.77 5.39 11.64
N ASP A 71 9.91 6.15 12.71
CA ASP A 71 9.67 5.67 14.07
C ASP A 71 8.23 5.13 14.20
N ARG A 72 7.25 5.90 13.72
CA ARG A 72 5.84 5.48 13.68
C ARG A 72 5.65 4.20 12.86
N LEU A 73 6.19 4.13 11.64
CA LEU A 73 6.00 2.99 10.75
C LEU A 73 6.70 1.72 11.26
N LEU A 74 7.88 1.84 11.87
CA LEU A 74 8.63 0.71 12.40
C LEU A 74 8.01 0.14 13.67
N GLU A 75 7.49 1.01 14.54
CA GLU A 75 6.71 0.61 15.71
C GLU A 75 5.44 -0.12 15.24
N PHE A 76 4.72 0.50 14.32
CA PHE A 76 3.47 -0.01 13.78
C PHE A 76 3.57 -1.36 13.09
N THR A 77 4.63 -1.57 12.30
CA THR A 77 4.87 -2.82 11.60
C THR A 77 5.56 -3.87 12.46
N SER A 78 5.92 -3.55 13.71
CA SER A 78 6.79 -4.37 14.56
C SER A 78 8.14 -4.72 13.90
N LEU A 79 8.62 -3.87 12.98
CA LEU A 79 9.87 -4.09 12.25
C LEU A 79 11.08 -3.37 12.89
N GLY A 80 10.87 -2.59 13.94
CA GLY A 80 11.93 -1.90 14.69
C GLY A 80 13.14 -2.78 15.06
N PRO A 81 12.97 -4.02 15.55
CA PRO A 81 14.09 -4.92 15.85
C PRO A 81 14.86 -5.45 14.63
N PHE A 82 14.34 -5.24 13.41
CA PHE A 82 14.84 -5.84 12.16
C PHE A 82 15.35 -4.80 11.16
N THR A 83 15.61 -3.57 11.59
CA THR A 83 16.01 -2.44 10.73
C THR A 83 17.25 -2.73 9.89
N GLU A 84 18.23 -3.47 10.42
CA GLU A 84 19.47 -3.87 9.75
C GLU A 84 19.36 -5.19 8.97
N ARG A 85 18.20 -5.87 9.02
CA ARG A 85 18.00 -7.13 8.31
C ARG A 85 17.67 -6.87 6.85
N LEU A 86 18.30 -7.61 5.94
CA LEU A 86 17.97 -7.60 4.51
C LEU A 86 16.51 -7.98 4.27
N ALA A 87 15.81 -7.22 3.41
CA ALA A 87 14.42 -7.46 3.08
C ALA A 87 14.21 -8.85 2.48
N GLY A 88 15.17 -9.35 1.70
CA GLY A 88 15.14 -10.71 1.14
C GLY A 88 15.15 -11.83 2.20
N LYS A 89 15.61 -11.53 3.42
CA LYS A 89 15.66 -12.47 4.55
C LYS A 89 14.44 -12.38 5.47
N LEU A 90 13.47 -11.51 5.18
CA LEU A 90 12.23 -11.40 5.93
C LEU A 90 11.25 -12.53 5.57
N SER A 91 10.36 -12.88 6.49
CA SER A 91 9.22 -13.77 6.16
C SER A 91 8.25 -13.07 5.21
N GLY A 92 7.37 -13.83 4.55
CA GLY A 92 6.34 -13.25 3.66
C GLY A 92 5.51 -12.16 4.35
N GLY A 93 5.02 -12.43 5.56
CA GLY A 93 4.29 -11.44 6.36
C GLY A 93 5.12 -10.19 6.70
N MET A 94 6.39 -10.35 7.06
CA MET A 94 7.28 -9.20 7.32
C MET A 94 7.55 -8.38 6.06
N LYS A 95 7.69 -9.03 4.88
CA LYS A 95 7.80 -8.33 3.60
C LYS A 95 6.54 -7.52 3.28
N GLN A 96 5.35 -8.09 3.53
CA GLN A 96 4.10 -7.36 3.33
C GLN A 96 3.96 -6.17 4.29
N LYS A 97 4.32 -6.34 5.56
CA LYS A 97 4.34 -5.24 6.53
C LYS A 97 5.31 -4.13 6.12
N LEU A 98 6.51 -4.48 5.68
CA LEU A 98 7.47 -3.51 5.16
C LEU A 98 6.90 -2.78 3.94
N GLY A 99 6.25 -3.51 3.03
CA GLY A 99 5.63 -2.89 1.87
C GLY A 99 4.48 -1.95 2.21
N LEU A 100 3.65 -2.35 3.18
CA LEU A 100 2.64 -1.46 3.72
C LEU A 100 3.28 -0.22 4.34
N ALA A 101 4.39 -0.32 5.08
CA ALA A 101 5.08 0.85 5.62
C ALA A 101 5.65 1.78 4.55
N CYS A 102 6.13 1.25 3.42
CA CYS A 102 6.63 2.05 2.32
C CYS A 102 5.52 2.79 1.54
N THR A 103 4.26 2.34 1.63
CA THR A 103 3.15 2.84 0.81
C THR A 103 2.61 4.23 1.23
N PRO A 104 2.39 4.54 2.52
CA PRO A 104 1.88 5.84 2.98
C PRO A 104 2.97 6.93 3.11
N VAL A 105 4.20 6.65 2.67
CA VAL A 105 5.28 7.63 2.73
C VAL A 105 4.95 8.81 1.82
N GLY A 106 4.60 9.96 2.40
CA GLY A 106 4.14 11.16 1.69
C GLY A 106 2.71 11.62 1.98
N ASP A 107 2.03 11.03 2.97
CA ASP A 107 0.68 11.43 3.43
C ASP A 107 -0.38 11.40 2.30
N PRO A 108 -0.61 10.22 1.68
CA PRO A 108 -1.54 10.11 0.57
C PRO A 108 -2.99 10.30 1.01
N LYS A 109 -3.83 10.78 0.08
CA LYS A 109 -5.29 10.85 0.25
C LYS A 109 -5.99 9.57 -0.21
N VAL A 110 -5.33 8.78 -1.06
CA VAL A 110 -5.85 7.53 -1.59
C VAL A 110 -4.79 6.44 -1.45
N LEU A 111 -5.18 5.30 -0.90
CA LEU A 111 -4.36 4.11 -0.76
C LEU A 111 -4.95 2.98 -1.59
N LEU A 112 -4.19 2.48 -2.56
CA LEU A 112 -4.54 1.33 -3.38
C LEU A 112 -3.75 0.12 -2.88
N LEU A 113 -4.42 -0.89 -2.34
CA LEU A 113 -3.80 -2.07 -1.75
C LEU A 113 -4.23 -3.32 -2.51
N ASP A 114 -3.32 -3.87 -3.30
CA ASP A 114 -3.58 -4.99 -4.21
C ASP A 114 -3.21 -6.32 -3.56
N GLU A 115 -4.22 -7.04 -3.05
CA GLU A 115 -4.06 -8.30 -2.32
C GLU A 115 -2.97 -8.31 -1.23
N PRO A 116 -2.97 -7.33 -0.30
CA PRO A 116 -1.89 -7.18 0.68
C PRO A 116 -1.82 -8.33 1.70
N GLY A 117 -2.93 -9.07 1.91
CA GLY A 117 -3.01 -10.21 2.82
C GLY A 117 -2.60 -11.56 2.21
N VAL A 118 -2.27 -11.61 0.91
CA VAL A 118 -2.02 -12.88 0.21
C VAL A 118 -0.66 -13.47 0.56
N GLY A 119 -0.67 -14.76 0.88
CA GLY A 119 0.52 -15.51 1.29
C GLY A 119 1.01 -15.19 2.72
N VAL A 120 0.20 -14.45 3.49
CA VAL A 120 0.46 -14.11 4.88
C VAL A 120 -0.32 -15.06 5.79
N ASP A 121 0.26 -15.40 6.94
CA ASP A 121 -0.44 -16.24 7.92
C ASP A 121 -1.67 -15.52 8.51
N PRO A 122 -2.68 -16.25 9.02
CA PRO A 122 -3.94 -15.64 9.48
C PRO A 122 -3.80 -14.65 10.65
N ILE A 123 -2.71 -14.69 11.42
CA ILE A 123 -2.47 -13.74 12.52
C ILE A 123 -1.90 -12.46 11.93
N SER A 124 -0.81 -12.56 11.16
CA SER A 124 -0.18 -11.40 10.50
C SER A 124 -1.12 -10.67 9.54
N ARG A 125 -2.09 -11.36 8.94
CA ARG A 125 -3.11 -10.76 8.07
C ARG A 125 -4.09 -9.87 8.84
N ARG A 126 -4.52 -10.31 10.03
CA ARG A 126 -5.35 -9.50 10.94
C ARG A 126 -4.58 -8.27 11.42
N GLU A 127 -3.29 -8.43 11.72
CA GLU A 127 -2.42 -7.30 12.07
C GLU A 127 -2.29 -6.31 10.90
N LEU A 128 -2.07 -6.79 9.66
CA LEU A 128 -2.06 -5.95 8.45
C LEU A 128 -3.37 -5.18 8.26
N TRP A 129 -4.50 -5.84 8.51
CA TRP A 129 -5.81 -5.21 8.41
C TRP A 129 -5.98 -4.08 9.43
N GLN A 130 -5.65 -4.35 10.70
CA GLN A 130 -5.66 -3.34 11.76
C GLN A 130 -4.74 -2.17 11.42
N MET A 131 -3.55 -2.46 10.89
CA MET A 131 -2.62 -1.45 10.42
C MET A 131 -3.25 -0.56 9.34
N VAL A 132 -3.89 -1.14 8.33
CA VAL A 132 -4.50 -0.31 7.28
C VAL A 132 -5.65 0.53 7.81
N HIS A 133 -6.41 0.00 8.77
CA HIS A 133 -7.49 0.74 9.42
C HIS A 133 -6.97 1.92 10.25
N GLU A 134 -5.89 1.74 11.02
CA GLU A 134 -5.25 2.81 11.79
C GLU A 134 -4.57 3.86 10.89
N LEU A 135 -4.07 3.46 9.71
CA LEU A 135 -3.56 4.39 8.71
C LEU A 135 -4.67 5.23 8.08
N ALA A 136 -5.87 4.65 7.88
CA ALA A 136 -6.99 5.30 7.19
C ALA A 136 -7.36 6.67 7.77
N GLY A 137 -7.31 6.82 9.11
CA GLY A 137 -7.68 8.05 9.80
C GLY A 137 -9.03 8.64 9.35
N ASP A 138 -9.26 9.93 9.64
CA ASP A 138 -10.41 10.67 9.11
C ASP A 138 -10.05 11.30 7.76
N GLY A 139 -10.33 10.58 6.66
CA GLY A 139 -10.39 11.18 5.33
C GLY A 139 -9.57 10.51 4.22
N MET A 140 -8.75 9.49 4.51
CA MET A 140 -8.08 8.72 3.46
C MET A 140 -9.03 7.68 2.86
N LEU A 141 -9.10 7.65 1.52
CA LEU A 141 -9.80 6.59 0.81
C LEU A 141 -8.88 5.36 0.67
N ILE A 142 -9.35 4.19 1.07
CA ILE A 142 -8.62 2.94 0.87
C ILE A 142 -9.41 2.05 -0.09
N LEU A 143 -8.76 1.65 -1.17
CA LEU A 143 -9.26 0.62 -2.08
C LEU A 143 -8.43 -0.65 -1.87
N TRP A 144 -9.07 -1.68 -1.30
CA TRP A 144 -8.47 -2.98 -1.02
C TRP A 144 -9.00 -4.02 -2.01
N SER A 145 -8.12 -4.72 -2.74
CA SER A 145 -8.51 -5.97 -3.42
C SER A 145 -8.16 -7.17 -2.57
N THR A 146 -9.04 -8.16 -2.60
CA THR A 146 -8.83 -9.43 -1.92
C THR A 146 -9.67 -10.52 -2.55
N SER A 147 -9.18 -11.74 -2.44
CA SER A 147 -9.93 -12.98 -2.70
C SER A 147 -10.45 -13.62 -1.41
N TYR A 148 -10.13 -13.05 -0.24
CA TYR A 148 -10.57 -13.50 1.07
C TYR A 148 -11.88 -12.83 1.48
N LEU A 149 -12.94 -13.63 1.65
CA LEU A 149 -14.26 -13.11 2.04
C LEU A 149 -14.25 -12.47 3.44
N ASP A 150 -13.45 -12.98 4.37
CA ASP A 150 -13.33 -12.43 5.73
C ASP A 150 -12.67 -11.04 5.76
N GLU A 151 -11.84 -10.69 4.76
CA GLU A 151 -11.36 -9.32 4.59
C GLU A 151 -12.44 -8.44 3.96
N ALA A 152 -13.15 -8.95 2.94
CA ALA A 152 -14.22 -8.20 2.28
C ALA A 152 -15.38 -7.85 3.23
N GLU A 153 -15.74 -8.75 4.16
CA GLU A 153 -16.77 -8.51 5.18
C GLU A 153 -16.47 -7.35 6.13
N GLN A 154 -15.19 -6.98 6.26
CA GLN A 154 -14.76 -5.86 7.10
C GLN A 154 -14.77 -4.51 6.34
N CYS A 155 -14.93 -4.54 5.01
CA CYS A 155 -15.07 -3.33 4.20
C CYS A 155 -16.46 -2.69 4.37
N ARG A 156 -16.50 -1.36 4.30
CA ARG A 156 -17.77 -0.61 4.27
C ARG A 156 -18.58 -0.91 3.01
N ASP A 157 -17.91 -0.92 1.85
CA ASP A 157 -18.50 -1.14 0.54
C ASP A 157 -17.71 -2.24 -0.18
N VAL A 158 -18.40 -3.14 -0.88
CA VAL A 158 -17.78 -4.30 -1.54
C VAL A 158 -18.16 -4.34 -3.01
N LEU A 159 -17.16 -4.37 -3.89
CA LEU A 159 -17.34 -4.55 -5.33
C LEU A 159 -16.94 -5.97 -5.71
N LEU A 160 -17.93 -6.83 -5.98
CA LEU A 160 -17.65 -8.21 -6.40
C LEU A 160 -17.40 -8.24 -7.91
N MET A 161 -16.21 -8.70 -8.31
CA MET A 161 -15.85 -8.86 -9.72
C MET A 161 -15.72 -10.34 -10.08
N ASN A 162 -16.20 -10.71 -11.26
CA ASN A 162 -15.97 -12.03 -11.87
C ASN A 162 -15.74 -11.87 -13.37
N GLU A 163 -14.71 -12.52 -13.91
CA GLU A 163 -14.37 -12.47 -15.35
C GLU A 163 -14.32 -11.04 -15.93
N GLY A 164 -13.80 -10.09 -15.16
CA GLY A 164 -13.71 -8.68 -15.57
C GLY A 164 -15.02 -7.88 -15.51
N LYS A 165 -16.10 -8.46 -14.98
CA LYS A 165 -17.41 -7.81 -14.83
C LYS A 165 -17.74 -7.59 -13.36
N LEU A 166 -18.33 -6.43 -13.06
CA LEU A 166 -18.90 -6.16 -11.74
C LEU A 166 -20.23 -6.91 -11.62
N LEU A 167 -20.32 -7.81 -10.65
CA LEU A 167 -21.52 -8.60 -10.37
C LEU A 167 -22.39 -7.98 -9.28
N TYR A 168 -21.76 -7.29 -8.31
CA TYR A 168 -22.44 -6.74 -7.14
C TYR A 168 -21.73 -5.49 -6.61
N ARG A 169 -22.51 -4.58 -6.03
CA ARG A 169 -22.07 -3.37 -5.32
C ARG A 169 -22.91 -3.19 -4.06
#